data_AF-A0A9W7EDI8-F1
#
_entry.id   AF-A0A9W7EDI8-F1
#
_cell.length_a   1.000
_cell.length_b   1.000
_cell.length_c   1.000
_cell.angle_alpha   90.00
_cell.angle_beta   90.00
_cell.angle_gamma   90.00
#
_symmetry.space_group_name_H-M   'P 1'
#
loop_
_entity.id
_entity.type
_entity.pdbx_description
1 polymer ?
#
loop_
_entity_poly.entity_id
_entity_poly.type
_entity_poly.pdbx_seq_one_letter_code
_entity_poly.pdbx_strand_id
1 'polypeptide(L)'
;MMPSSFLISLDKGDLKQSDRIQRSKYYLGKVKIKNANEFILHDKGINPNRLLDLDDNGGSSSTHSESKQDMSHEEKEADDLLESLIQPRIELGCVYYAVDERSSDRMMNVSIPRVFGDQSQTTAVWQGTTSQDKLLHNLKAVVNRSARNDLMGDQLMVCADYEDAMRDVGALDYSSNRVLASEKNFSVEWMVGGNPGKSFKKSVAGGENLVYPSMQMHRIAKDEWAVQSTYPFTLFQTFGVCLTRFYK
;
A
#
# COMPACT_ATOMS: atom_id res chain seq x y z
N MET A 1 4.45 -7.13 22.24
CA MET A 1 5.17 -6.14 21.41
C MET A 1 4.48 -6.13 20.05
N MET A 2 3.92 -5.00 19.61
CA MET A 2 3.26 -4.96 18.31
C MET A 2 4.30 -4.93 17.17
N PRO A 3 4.03 -5.60 16.04
CA PRO A 3 4.94 -5.57 14.90
C PRO A 3 5.05 -4.14 14.35
N SER A 4 6.25 -3.77 13.92
CA SER A 4 6.49 -2.50 13.21
C SER A 4 6.24 -2.62 11.69
N SER A 5 6.11 -3.86 11.19
CA SER A 5 5.78 -4.15 9.79
C SER A 5 5.31 -5.59 9.58
N PHE A 6 4.52 -5.82 8.53
CA PHE A 6 4.30 -7.15 7.96
C PHE A 6 5.22 -7.35 6.74
N LEU A 7 5.89 -8.50 6.67
CA LEU A 7 6.68 -8.90 5.50
C LEU A 7 5.83 -9.80 4.60
N ILE A 8 5.88 -9.59 3.30
CA ILE A 8 5.18 -10.38 2.29
C ILE A 8 6.23 -11.12 1.46
N SER A 9 6.15 -12.45 1.43
CA SER A 9 7.00 -13.31 0.58
C SER A 9 6.13 -14.32 -0.18
N LEU A 10 6.65 -14.80 -1.31
CA LEU A 10 6.11 -15.95 -2.03
C LEU A 10 6.61 -17.28 -1.45
N ASP A 11 7.71 -17.27 -0.69
CA ASP A 11 8.24 -18.46 -0.04
C ASP A 11 7.98 -18.44 1.48
N LYS A 12 7.34 -19.49 1.96
CA LYS A 12 7.07 -19.73 3.38
C LYS A 12 8.35 -19.96 4.18
N GLY A 13 9.40 -20.47 3.54
CA GLY A 13 10.73 -20.70 4.14
C GLY A 13 11.40 -19.39 4.56
N ASP A 14 11.29 -18.35 3.73
CA ASP A 14 11.89 -17.03 3.99
C ASP A 14 11.39 -16.41 5.29
N LEU A 15 10.08 -16.53 5.54
CA LEU A 15 9.44 -15.94 6.71
C LEU A 15 9.82 -16.67 8.01
N LYS A 16 10.32 -17.91 7.92
CA LYS A 16 10.72 -18.73 9.06
C LYS A 16 12.18 -18.56 9.49
N GLN A 17 12.98 -17.85 8.70
CA GLN A 17 14.38 -17.59 9.04
C GLN A 17 14.46 -16.80 10.35
N SER A 18 15.36 -17.16 11.26
CA SER A 18 15.52 -16.47 12.55
C SER A 18 16.39 -15.23 12.42
N ASP A 19 17.31 -15.20 11.47
CA ASP A 19 18.16 -14.04 11.19
C ASP A 19 17.39 -12.99 10.37
N ARG A 20 17.44 -11.73 10.83
CA ARG A 20 16.85 -10.58 10.15
C ARG A 20 17.47 -10.34 8.78
N ILE A 21 18.77 -10.59 8.63
CA ILE A 21 19.49 -10.41 7.37
C ILE A 21 18.99 -11.45 6.35
N GLN A 22 18.89 -12.71 6.77
CA GLN A 22 18.38 -13.79 5.92
C GLN A 22 16.89 -13.63 5.57
N ARG A 23 16.06 -13.18 6.53
CA ARG A 23 14.64 -12.82 6.28
C ARG A 23 14.45 -11.71 5.24
N SER A 24 15.44 -10.82 5.10
CA SER A 24 15.35 -9.66 4.22
C SER A 24 15.78 -9.93 2.77
N LYS A 25 16.27 -11.14 2.46
CA LYS A 25 16.84 -11.43 1.14
C LYS A 25 15.80 -11.72 0.05
N TYR A 26 14.66 -12.31 0.43
CA TYR A 26 13.73 -12.89 -0.54
C TYR A 26 12.28 -12.39 -0.40
N TYR A 27 12.01 -11.47 0.54
CA TYR A 27 10.68 -10.85 0.66
C TYR A 27 10.39 -9.95 -0.55
N LEU A 28 9.14 -9.96 -1.01
CA LEU A 28 8.67 -9.12 -2.14
C LEU A 28 8.54 -7.66 -1.75
N GLY A 29 8.14 -7.41 -0.51
CA GLY A 29 7.88 -6.09 0.01
C GLY A 29 7.18 -6.16 1.36
N LYS A 30 6.78 -5.01 1.89
CA LYS A 30 6.30 -4.92 3.28
C LYS A 30 5.20 -3.90 3.48
N VAL A 31 4.31 -4.20 4.41
CA VAL A 31 3.39 -3.24 4.99
C VAL A 31 4.11 -2.62 6.19
N LYS A 32 4.57 -1.38 6.07
CA LYS A 32 5.09 -0.61 7.20
C LYS A 32 3.93 -0.05 8.00
N ILE A 33 3.98 -0.26 9.31
CA ILE A 33 2.99 0.30 10.23
C ILE A 33 3.58 1.60 10.79
N LYS A 34 2.92 2.73 10.53
CA LYS A 34 3.33 4.03 11.04
C LYS A 34 2.66 4.33 12.38
N ASN A 35 1.38 3.99 12.50
CA ASN A 35 0.60 3.95 13.74
C ASN A 35 -0.63 3.05 13.56
N ALA A 36 -1.54 3.00 14.53
CA ALA A 36 -2.75 2.18 14.50
C ALA A 36 -3.68 2.42 13.29
N ASN A 37 -3.59 3.59 12.67
CA ASN A 37 -4.49 4.01 11.61
C ASN A 37 -3.75 4.27 10.27
N GLU A 38 -2.43 4.10 10.22
CA GLU A 38 -1.60 4.50 9.08
C GLU A 38 -0.64 3.40 8.65
N PHE A 39 -0.83 2.95 7.41
CA PHE A 39 -0.07 1.84 6.82
C PHE A 39 0.48 2.26 5.46
N ILE A 40 1.71 1.85 5.17
CA ILE A 40 2.38 2.15 3.90
C ILE A 40 2.92 0.86 3.32
N LEU A 41 2.48 0.53 2.13
CA LEU A 41 2.94 -0.62 1.38
C LEU A 41 4.16 -0.23 0.55
N HIS A 42 5.23 -1.00 0.69
CA HIS A 42 6.46 -0.79 -0.05
C HIS A 42 6.89 -2.06 -0.78
N ASP A 43 7.64 -1.88 -1.86
CA ASP A 43 8.41 -2.95 -2.48
C ASP A 43 9.66 -3.33 -1.64
N LYS A 44 10.51 -4.19 -2.21
CA LYS A 44 11.75 -4.67 -1.59
C LYS A 44 12.91 -3.68 -1.64
N GLY A 45 12.77 -2.54 -2.32
CA GLY A 45 13.85 -1.58 -2.53
C GLY A 45 14.44 -1.01 -1.23
N ILE A 46 15.59 -0.36 -1.36
CA ILE A 46 16.35 0.18 -0.22
C ILE A 46 15.69 1.45 0.30
N ASN A 47 15.63 1.60 1.62
CA ASN A 47 15.09 2.84 2.21
C ASN A 47 15.89 4.05 1.71
N PRO A 48 15.28 5.06 1.07
CA PRO A 48 16.01 6.19 0.49
C PRO A 48 16.92 6.92 1.48
N ASN A 49 16.49 7.06 2.75
CA ASN A 49 17.36 7.68 3.76
C ASN A 49 18.65 6.89 4.02
N ARG A 50 18.64 5.56 3.84
CA ARG A 50 19.87 4.74 3.97
C ARG A 50 20.79 4.90 2.77
N LEU A 51 20.25 5.26 1.60
CA LEU A 51 21.05 5.60 0.43
C LEU A 51 21.78 6.92 0.67
N LEU A 52 21.09 7.93 1.22
CA LEU A 52 21.73 9.18 1.63
C LEU A 52 22.83 8.96 2.68
N ASP A 53 22.59 8.09 3.66
CA ASP A 53 23.62 7.74 4.66
C ASP A 53 24.84 7.01 4.06
N LEU A 54 24.65 6.28 2.96
CA LEU A 54 25.72 5.62 2.21
C LEU A 54 26.51 6.62 1.36
N ASP A 55 25.83 7.60 0.76
CA ASP A 55 26.47 8.67 0.00
C ASP A 55 27.25 9.63 0.93
N ASP A 56 26.69 9.97 2.09
CA ASP A 56 27.32 10.90 3.06
C ASP A 56 28.50 10.25 3.82
N ASN A 57 28.51 8.93 4.00
CA ASN A 57 29.64 8.19 4.60
C ASN A 57 30.55 7.50 3.56
N GLY A 58 30.21 7.60 2.28
CA GLY A 58 30.94 7.07 1.12
C GLY A 58 32.08 7.96 0.63
N GLY A 59 32.39 9.01 1.39
CA GLY A 59 33.67 9.70 1.37
C GLY A 59 34.47 9.59 2.67
N SER A 60 34.16 8.65 3.59
CA SER A 60 35.02 8.15 4.70
C SER A 60 34.19 7.77 5.92
N SER A 61 34.09 6.47 6.21
CA SER A 61 33.92 6.00 7.58
C SER A 61 34.48 4.59 7.73
N SER A 62 35.71 4.55 8.24
CA SER A 62 36.50 3.38 8.59
C SER A 62 35.89 2.60 9.77
N THR A 63 35.79 1.28 9.62
CA THR A 63 36.21 0.29 10.64
C THR A 63 36.35 -1.08 9.97
N HIS A 64 37.39 -1.18 9.14
CA HIS A 64 38.15 -2.37 8.73
C HIS A 64 38.80 -2.07 7.38
N SER A 65 39.78 -1.17 7.39
CA SER A 65 40.66 -0.89 6.25
C SER A 65 42.10 -1.05 6.68
N GLU A 66 42.50 -2.29 6.92
CA GLU A 66 43.85 -2.72 6.57
C GLU A 66 43.65 -3.85 5.55
N SER A 67 44.34 -3.73 4.41
CA SER A 67 44.28 -4.55 3.19
C SER A 67 43.06 -4.41 2.25
N LYS A 68 42.93 -3.26 1.58
CA LYS A 68 42.32 -3.17 0.23
C LYS A 68 43.39 -2.69 -0.76
N GLN A 69 44.32 -3.57 -1.10
CA GLN A 69 45.13 -3.46 -2.31
C GLN A 69 44.99 -4.80 -3.03
N ASP A 70 44.65 -4.72 -4.32
CA ASP A 70 44.34 -5.80 -5.26
C ASP A 70 42.99 -6.51 -5.07
N MET A 71 41.89 -5.82 -5.44
CA MET A 71 40.71 -6.54 -5.94
C MET A 71 40.81 -6.68 -7.45
N SER A 72 40.44 -7.86 -7.95
CA SER A 72 40.44 -8.18 -9.36
C SER A 72 39.43 -7.32 -10.14
N HIS A 73 39.65 -7.15 -11.45
CA HIS A 73 38.75 -6.37 -12.31
C HIS A 73 37.31 -6.93 -12.31
N GLU A 74 37.15 -8.25 -12.10
CA GLU A 74 35.86 -8.95 -12.02
C GLU A 74 35.11 -8.66 -10.72
N GLU A 75 35.80 -8.53 -9.58
CA GLU A 75 35.16 -8.17 -8.30
C GLU A 75 34.68 -6.72 -8.29
N LYS A 76 35.42 -5.83 -9.00
CA LYS A 76 35.04 -4.43 -9.14
C LYS A 76 33.81 -4.26 -10.04
N GLU A 77 33.71 -5.02 -11.14
CA GLU A 77 32.51 -5.05 -11.98
C GLU A 77 31.30 -5.65 -11.25
N ALA A 78 31.51 -6.66 -10.39
CA ALA A 78 30.46 -7.23 -9.57
C ALA A 78 29.92 -6.23 -8.52
N ASP A 79 30.81 -5.45 -7.88
CA ASP A 79 30.42 -4.40 -6.93
C ASP A 79 29.71 -3.23 -7.65
N ASP A 80 30.19 -2.77 -8.81
CA ASP A 80 29.54 -1.73 -9.61
C ASP A 80 28.15 -2.20 -10.12
N LEU A 81 28.02 -3.47 -10.49
CA LEU A 81 26.72 -4.10 -10.79
C LEU A 81 25.83 -4.15 -9.56
N LEU A 82 26.37 -4.47 -8.38
CA LEU A 82 25.62 -4.52 -7.13
C LEU A 82 25.09 -3.14 -6.76
N GLU A 83 25.90 -2.09 -6.90
CA GLU A 83 25.49 -0.69 -6.69
C GLU A 83 24.43 -0.26 -7.71
N SER A 84 24.56 -0.66 -8.99
CA SER A 84 23.54 -0.40 -10.02
C SER A 84 22.20 -1.13 -9.77
N LEU A 85 22.22 -2.21 -8.96
CA LEU A 85 21.04 -2.97 -8.55
C LEU A 85 20.38 -2.41 -7.27
N ILE A 86 21.00 -1.41 -6.62
CA ILE A 86 20.41 -0.73 -5.46
C ILE A 86 19.34 0.25 -5.94
N GLN A 87 18.12 -0.27 -6.06
CA GLN A 87 16.97 0.58 -6.37
C GLN A 87 16.37 1.16 -5.08
N PRO A 88 16.09 2.48 -5.04
CA PRO A 88 15.37 3.08 -3.93
C PRO A 88 13.97 2.48 -3.85
N ARG A 89 13.51 2.26 -2.61
CA ARG A 89 12.20 1.71 -2.31
C ARG A 89 11.10 2.61 -2.84
N ILE A 90 10.09 2.00 -3.42
CA ILE A 90 8.88 2.68 -3.87
C ILE A 90 7.69 2.36 -2.94
N GLU A 91 6.80 3.33 -2.80
CA GLU A 91 5.51 3.21 -2.13
C GLU A 91 4.50 2.66 -3.15
N LEU A 92 4.05 1.43 -2.92
CA LEU A 92 3.10 0.72 -3.79
C LEU A 92 1.64 1.01 -3.42
N GLY A 93 1.42 1.61 -2.25
CA GLY A 93 0.11 2.02 -1.78
C GLY A 93 0.14 2.41 -0.30
N CYS A 94 -0.97 2.96 0.20
CA CYS A 94 -1.13 3.26 1.61
C CYS A 94 -2.59 3.07 2.04
N VAL A 95 -2.76 2.86 3.35
CA VAL A 95 -4.07 2.77 3.99
C VAL A 95 -4.12 3.77 5.13
N TYR A 96 -5.19 4.55 5.16
CA TYR A 96 -5.50 5.50 6.21
C TYR A 96 -6.91 5.23 6.75
N TYR A 97 -7.00 4.85 8.03
CA TYR A 97 -8.27 4.75 8.74
C TYR A 97 -8.62 6.10 9.35
N ALA A 98 -9.46 6.86 8.65
CA ALA A 98 -9.96 8.13 9.14
C ALA A 98 -10.95 7.86 10.27
N VAL A 99 -10.73 8.49 11.42
CA VAL A 99 -11.68 8.46 12.54
C VAL A 99 -12.73 9.52 12.26
N ASP A 100 -13.99 9.13 12.21
CA ASP A 100 -15.08 10.09 12.21
C ASP A 100 -15.18 10.70 13.61
N GLU A 101 -15.15 12.03 13.73
CA GLU A 101 -15.28 12.67 15.05
C GLU A 101 -16.69 12.48 15.64
N ARG A 102 -17.68 12.11 14.82
CA ARG A 102 -19.07 11.93 15.20
C ARG A 102 -19.47 10.48 15.45
N SER A 103 -18.63 9.52 15.08
CA SER A 103 -18.88 8.09 15.30
C SER A 103 -17.60 7.38 15.72
N SER A 104 -17.69 6.27 16.47
CA SER A 104 -16.51 5.43 16.74
C SER A 104 -16.02 4.66 15.50
N ASP A 105 -16.69 4.84 14.36
CA ASP A 105 -16.43 4.11 13.14
C ASP A 105 -15.21 4.70 12.41
N ARG A 106 -14.45 3.82 11.77
CA ARG A 106 -13.22 4.15 11.07
C ARG A 106 -13.41 3.92 9.58
N MET A 107 -13.47 5.00 8.82
CA MET A 107 -13.55 4.94 7.37
C MET A 107 -12.19 4.55 6.79
N MET A 108 -12.17 3.46 6.03
CA MET A 108 -10.95 3.02 5.36
C MET A 108 -10.74 3.78 4.06
N ASN A 109 -9.62 4.47 3.95
CA ASN A 109 -9.16 5.11 2.72
C ASN A 109 -7.90 4.40 2.24
N VAL A 110 -7.92 3.96 1.00
CA VAL A 110 -6.81 3.27 0.34
C VAL A 110 -6.30 4.16 -0.77
N SER A 111 -5.00 4.22 -0.95
CA SER A 111 -4.43 4.85 -2.12
C SER A 111 -3.33 4.03 -2.75
N ILE A 112 -3.28 4.04 -4.08
CA ILE A 112 -2.21 3.44 -4.88
C ILE A 112 -1.70 4.47 -5.90
N PRO A 113 -0.49 4.28 -6.45
CA PRO A 113 -0.04 5.08 -7.57
C PRO A 113 -1.01 5.03 -8.76
N ARG A 114 -1.12 6.14 -9.50
CA ARG A 114 -1.90 6.16 -10.76
C ARG A 114 -1.32 5.17 -11.76
N VAL A 115 -2.22 4.43 -12.41
CA VAL A 115 -1.90 3.61 -13.58
C VAL A 115 -2.23 4.44 -14.83
N PHE A 116 -1.23 4.65 -15.69
CA PHE A 116 -1.41 5.32 -16.97
C PHE A 116 -1.87 4.29 -18.00
N GLY A 117 -2.92 4.63 -18.75
CA GLY A 117 -3.54 3.76 -19.74
C GLY A 117 -2.75 3.66 -21.06
N ASP A 118 -1.43 3.84 -21.02
CA ASP A 118 -0.61 3.47 -22.17
C ASP A 118 -0.60 1.95 -22.33
N GLN A 119 -0.26 1.44 -23.52
CA GLN A 119 -0.25 -0.02 -23.79
C GLN A 119 0.65 -0.82 -22.83
N SER A 120 1.47 -0.13 -22.03
CA SER A 120 2.37 -0.65 -21.02
C SER A 120 1.82 -0.66 -19.59
N GLN A 121 0.63 -0.10 -19.32
CA GLN A 121 0.06 0.04 -17.96
C GLN A 121 1.08 0.61 -16.95
N THR A 122 1.80 1.66 -17.35
CA THR A 122 2.85 2.22 -16.49
C THR A 122 2.25 2.83 -15.22
N THR A 123 2.89 2.58 -14.06
CA THR A 123 2.45 3.14 -12.78
C THR A 123 3.30 4.34 -12.40
N ALA A 124 2.69 5.40 -11.85
CA ALA A 124 3.42 6.50 -11.24
C ALA A 124 4.38 5.96 -10.16
N VAL A 125 5.62 6.43 -10.17
CA VAL A 125 6.64 5.97 -9.23
C VAL A 125 6.69 6.91 -8.02
N TRP A 126 6.52 6.36 -6.82
CA TRP A 126 6.53 7.11 -5.57
C TRP A 126 7.70 6.67 -4.69
N GLN A 127 8.82 7.40 -4.71
CA GLN A 127 10.02 7.02 -3.94
C GLN A 127 10.10 7.67 -2.55
N GLY A 128 9.20 8.61 -2.21
CA GLY A 128 9.04 9.12 -0.84
C GLY A 128 10.31 9.76 -0.24
N THR A 129 11.13 10.43 -1.07
CA THR A 129 12.38 11.09 -0.68
C THR A 129 12.13 12.27 0.26
N THR A 130 11.07 13.04 0.04
CA THR A 130 10.60 14.08 0.97
C THR A 130 9.32 13.66 1.69
N SER A 131 8.93 14.37 2.76
CA SER A 131 7.64 14.11 3.43
C SER A 131 6.41 14.47 2.58
N GLN A 132 6.57 15.39 1.63
CA GLN A 132 5.50 15.84 0.74
C GLN A 132 5.26 14.86 -0.42
N ASP A 133 6.30 14.12 -0.81
CA ASP A 133 6.26 13.13 -1.90
C ASP A 133 5.86 11.73 -1.43
N LYS A 134 5.13 11.62 -0.31
CA LYS A 134 4.66 10.34 0.23
C LYS A 134 3.19 10.14 -0.07
N LEU A 135 2.82 8.94 -0.52
CA LEU A 135 1.43 8.56 -0.82
C LEU A 135 0.53 8.83 0.38
N LEU A 136 0.97 8.46 1.59
CA LEU A 136 0.18 8.66 2.80
C LEU A 136 -0.06 10.15 3.14
N HIS A 137 0.93 11.01 2.89
CA HIS A 137 0.78 12.46 3.09
C HIS A 137 -0.27 13.01 2.12
N ASN A 138 -0.18 12.64 0.85
CA ASN A 138 -1.10 13.11 -0.19
C ASN A 138 -2.51 12.54 -0.03
N LEU A 139 -2.65 11.27 0.36
CA LEU A 139 -3.93 10.67 0.72
C LEU A 139 -4.63 11.48 1.82
N LYS A 140 -3.92 11.78 2.92
CA LYS A 140 -4.48 12.59 4.01
C LYS A 140 -4.88 13.98 3.55
N ALA A 141 -4.08 14.62 2.69
CA ALA A 141 -4.41 15.93 2.14
C ALA A 141 -5.71 15.89 1.31
N VAL A 142 -5.90 14.86 0.50
CA VAL A 142 -7.13 14.64 -0.28
C VAL A 142 -8.34 14.43 0.65
N VAL A 143 -8.23 13.50 1.61
CA VAL A 143 -9.29 13.17 2.56
C VAL A 143 -9.68 14.40 3.42
N ASN A 144 -8.70 15.07 4.03
CA ASN A 144 -8.97 16.15 4.98
C ASN A 144 -9.51 17.43 4.32
N ARG A 145 -9.11 17.74 3.08
CA ARG A 145 -9.54 18.97 2.41
C ARG A 145 -10.91 18.85 1.75
N SER A 146 -11.56 17.67 1.82
CA SER A 146 -12.63 17.29 0.88
C SER A 146 -12.25 17.62 -0.58
N ALA A 147 -10.94 17.68 -0.82
CA ALA A 147 -10.38 18.24 -2.03
C ALA A 147 -10.59 17.18 -3.09
N ARG A 148 -11.30 17.61 -4.13
CA ARG A 148 -11.56 16.88 -5.34
C ARG A 148 -10.28 16.16 -5.79
N ASN A 149 -10.44 14.99 -6.39
CA ASN A 149 -9.37 14.36 -7.18
C ASN A 149 -8.72 15.34 -8.20
N ASP A 150 -9.27 16.54 -8.41
CA ASP A 150 -8.72 17.65 -9.22
C ASP A 150 -7.33 18.14 -8.78
N LEU A 151 -6.92 18.05 -7.51
CA LEU A 151 -5.62 18.63 -7.08
C LEU A 151 -4.41 17.72 -7.32
N MET A 152 -4.59 16.40 -7.37
CA MET A 152 -3.50 15.41 -7.55
C MET A 152 -3.89 14.21 -8.43
N GLY A 153 -4.95 14.36 -9.23
CA GLY A 153 -5.50 13.31 -10.07
C GLY A 153 -4.49 12.71 -11.05
N ASP A 154 -3.37 13.37 -11.29
CA ASP A 154 -2.31 12.96 -12.20
C ASP A 154 -1.32 11.91 -11.67
N GLN A 155 -1.31 11.63 -10.37
CA GLN A 155 -0.33 10.68 -9.81
C GLN A 155 -0.90 9.71 -8.77
N LEU A 156 -2.11 9.97 -8.28
CA LEU A 156 -2.69 9.25 -7.15
C LEU A 156 -4.05 8.66 -7.50
N MET A 157 -4.25 7.41 -7.10
CA MET A 157 -5.56 6.78 -7.06
C MET A 157 -6.00 6.60 -5.61
N VAL A 158 -7.11 7.25 -5.20
CA VAL A 158 -7.79 7.02 -3.91
C VAL A 158 -9.07 6.19 -4.06
N CYS A 159 -9.22 5.21 -3.19
CA CYS A 159 -10.41 4.37 -3.02
C CYS A 159 -10.89 4.47 -1.56
N ALA A 160 -12.19 4.42 -1.31
CA ALA A 160 -12.74 4.47 0.04
C ALA A 160 -13.66 3.26 0.29
N ASP A 161 -13.80 2.84 1.55
CA ASP A 161 -14.77 1.80 1.87
C ASP A 161 -16.22 2.27 1.71
N TYR A 162 -17.06 1.26 1.48
CA TYR A 162 -18.46 1.36 1.14
C TYR A 162 -19.39 1.29 2.37
N GLU A 163 -19.08 1.98 3.49
CA GLU A 163 -19.96 1.95 4.67
C GLU A 163 -21.12 2.97 4.62
N ASP A 164 -20.93 4.17 4.05
CA ASP A 164 -21.92 5.27 4.18
C ASP A 164 -23.14 5.17 3.27
N ALA A 165 -23.04 4.50 2.11
CA ALA A 165 -24.19 4.26 1.23
C ALA A 165 -25.02 3.03 1.62
N MET A 166 -24.46 2.17 2.49
CA MET A 166 -25.05 0.90 2.92
C MET A 166 -25.62 0.93 4.33
N ARG A 167 -25.50 2.04 5.08
CA ARG A 167 -26.19 2.20 6.37
C ARG A 167 -27.70 1.93 6.28
N ASP A 168 -28.31 2.14 5.10
CA ASP A 168 -29.73 1.84 4.87
C ASP A 168 -30.03 0.36 4.56
N VAL A 169 -29.04 -0.48 4.24
CA VAL A 169 -29.25 -1.89 3.80
C VAL A 169 -28.48 -2.92 4.64
N GLY A 170 -27.41 -2.53 5.34
CA GLY A 170 -26.68 -3.35 6.32
C GLY A 170 -25.87 -4.51 5.76
N ALA A 171 -25.80 -4.70 4.43
CA ALA A 171 -25.14 -5.84 3.81
C ALA A 171 -24.37 -5.47 2.54
N LEU A 172 -23.14 -5.96 2.44
CA LEU A 172 -22.35 -5.98 1.20
C LEU A 172 -22.85 -7.10 0.30
N ASP A 173 -23.06 -6.81 -0.99
CA ASP A 173 -23.40 -7.82 -1.98
C ASP A 173 -22.12 -8.44 -2.57
N TYR A 174 -21.95 -9.73 -2.31
CA TYR A 174 -20.87 -10.56 -2.85
C TYR A 174 -21.46 -11.59 -3.80
N SER A 175 -21.65 -11.20 -5.07
CA SER A 175 -22.12 -12.12 -6.11
C SER A 175 -23.34 -12.94 -5.67
N SER A 176 -24.36 -12.28 -5.09
CA SER A 176 -25.60 -12.86 -4.55
C SER A 176 -25.56 -13.31 -3.08
N ASN A 177 -24.42 -13.18 -2.39
CA ASN A 177 -24.33 -13.42 -0.94
C ASN A 177 -24.28 -12.09 -0.19
N ARG A 178 -25.26 -11.88 0.69
CA ARG A 178 -25.31 -10.72 1.59
C ARG A 178 -24.42 -10.96 2.81
N VAL A 179 -23.37 -10.17 2.96
CA VAL A 179 -22.45 -10.24 4.10
C VAL A 179 -22.52 -8.96 4.92
N LEU A 180 -22.65 -9.09 6.23
CA LEU A 180 -22.63 -7.93 7.13
C LEU A 180 -21.27 -7.23 7.10
N ALA A 181 -21.30 -5.91 6.91
CA ALA A 181 -20.11 -5.07 6.99
C ALA A 181 -19.47 -5.17 8.38
N SER A 182 -18.14 -5.16 8.43
CA SER A 182 -17.39 -5.16 9.69
C SER A 182 -15.96 -4.66 9.48
N GLU A 183 -15.21 -4.54 10.58
CA GLU A 183 -13.77 -4.25 10.55
C GLU A 183 -12.97 -5.22 9.66
N LYS A 184 -13.52 -6.35 9.19
CA LYS A 184 -12.81 -7.23 8.25
C LYS A 184 -13.65 -7.68 7.05
N ASN A 185 -14.94 -7.37 7.04
CA ASN A 185 -15.78 -7.55 5.87
C ASN A 185 -15.94 -6.18 5.20
N PHE A 186 -15.22 -5.92 4.12
CA PHE A 186 -15.17 -4.60 3.50
C PHE A 186 -15.18 -4.68 1.98
N SER A 187 -15.58 -3.59 1.35
CA SER A 187 -15.46 -3.38 -0.09
C SER A 187 -14.94 -1.97 -0.32
N VAL A 188 -14.01 -1.81 -1.24
CA VAL A 188 -13.40 -0.52 -1.59
C VAL A 188 -13.64 -0.25 -3.06
N GLU A 189 -14.05 0.97 -3.39
CA GLU A 189 -14.28 1.40 -4.77
C GLU A 189 -13.39 2.59 -5.14
N TRP A 190 -12.97 2.60 -6.40
CA TRP A 190 -12.37 3.74 -7.06
C TRP A 190 -13.26 4.99 -7.00
N MET A 191 -12.72 6.11 -6.52
CA MET A 191 -13.45 7.37 -6.50
C MET A 191 -13.43 8.05 -7.88
N VAL A 192 -14.45 7.79 -8.72
CA VAL A 192 -14.69 8.58 -9.93
C VAL A 192 -15.43 9.87 -9.55
N GLY A 193 -14.74 11.01 -9.63
CA GLY A 193 -15.40 12.33 -9.68
C GLY A 193 -16.04 12.86 -8.38
N GLY A 194 -15.36 12.81 -7.23
CA GLY A 194 -15.70 13.64 -6.07
C GLY A 194 -15.88 12.90 -4.74
N ASN A 195 -16.54 13.58 -3.80
CA ASN A 195 -16.63 13.25 -2.37
C ASN A 195 -17.18 11.82 -2.14
N PRO A 196 -16.50 10.94 -1.38
CA PRO A 196 -16.88 9.53 -1.17
C PRO A 196 -18.32 9.34 -0.64
N GLY A 197 -18.89 10.30 0.09
CA GLY A 197 -20.29 10.19 0.51
C GLY A 197 -21.34 10.50 -0.59
N LYS A 198 -20.95 11.20 -1.68
CA LYS A 198 -21.89 11.76 -2.68
C LYS A 198 -21.92 10.99 -3.99
N SER A 199 -20.78 10.50 -4.49
CA SER A 199 -20.74 9.70 -5.73
C SER A 199 -21.54 8.40 -5.58
N PHE A 200 -21.54 7.82 -4.39
CA PHE A 200 -22.20 6.55 -4.09
C PHE A 200 -23.73 6.68 -3.94
N LYS A 201 -24.23 7.78 -3.33
CA LYS A 201 -25.69 8.04 -3.24
C LYS A 201 -26.36 8.15 -4.62
N LYS A 202 -25.61 8.54 -5.65
CA LYS A 202 -26.12 8.68 -7.02
C LYS A 202 -26.27 7.33 -7.75
N SER A 203 -25.47 6.32 -7.40
CA SER A 203 -25.56 4.96 -7.98
C SER A 203 -26.75 4.17 -7.41
N VAL A 204 -26.98 4.26 -6.09
CA VAL A 204 -28.08 3.55 -5.41
C VAL A 204 -29.47 4.09 -5.81
N ALA A 205 -29.55 5.36 -6.23
CA ALA A 205 -30.81 6.01 -6.64
C ALA A 205 -31.28 5.66 -8.07
N GLY A 206 -30.89 4.51 -8.62
CA GLY A 206 -31.39 4.00 -9.91
C GLY A 206 -30.70 4.56 -11.16
N GLY A 207 -29.49 5.11 -11.03
CA GLY A 207 -28.66 5.45 -12.19
C GLY A 207 -27.93 4.22 -12.72
N GLU A 208 -27.92 4.01 -14.04
CA GLU A 208 -27.38 2.85 -14.78
C GLU A 208 -25.86 2.58 -14.64
N ASN A 209 -25.19 3.09 -13.62
CA ASN A 209 -23.79 2.77 -13.35
C ASN A 209 -23.72 1.66 -12.31
N LEU A 210 -23.62 0.42 -12.81
CA LEU A 210 -23.19 -0.74 -12.03
C LEU A 210 -21.79 -0.44 -11.47
N VAL A 211 -21.78 -0.10 -10.18
CA VAL A 211 -20.57 0.10 -9.40
C VAL A 211 -19.97 -1.28 -9.10
N TYR A 212 -18.81 -1.57 -9.68
CA TYR A 212 -18.05 -2.77 -9.35
C TYR A 212 -16.95 -2.43 -8.35
N PRO A 213 -16.91 -3.11 -7.19
CA PRO A 213 -15.89 -2.85 -6.19
C PRO A 213 -14.50 -3.22 -6.76
N SER A 214 -13.53 -2.33 -6.52
CA SER A 214 -12.13 -2.54 -6.91
C SER A 214 -11.46 -3.60 -6.04
N MET A 215 -11.92 -3.74 -4.79
CA MET A 215 -11.45 -4.75 -3.85
C MET A 215 -12.56 -5.13 -2.89
N GLN A 216 -12.65 -6.41 -2.54
CA GLN A 216 -13.51 -6.87 -1.45
C GLN A 216 -12.84 -7.99 -0.65
N MET A 217 -13.14 -8.04 0.65
CA MET A 217 -12.74 -9.12 1.53
C MET A 217 -13.89 -9.48 2.46
N HIS A 218 -14.18 -10.78 2.61
CA HIS A 218 -15.12 -11.27 3.60
C HIS A 218 -14.67 -12.59 4.23
N ARG A 219 -15.13 -12.82 5.46
CA ARG A 219 -14.88 -14.07 6.19
C ARG A 219 -15.72 -15.20 5.61
N ILE A 220 -15.09 -16.34 5.33
CA ILE A 220 -15.78 -17.57 4.91
C ILE A 220 -15.73 -18.66 6.00
N ALA A 221 -14.68 -18.68 6.81
CA ALA A 221 -14.56 -19.56 7.98
C ALA A 221 -13.74 -18.90 9.10
N LYS A 222 -13.42 -19.63 10.17
CA LYS A 222 -12.78 -19.05 11.36
C LYS A 222 -11.52 -18.26 11.03
N ASP A 223 -10.63 -18.83 10.24
CA ASP A 223 -9.34 -18.24 9.86
C ASP A 223 -9.18 -18.17 8.33
N GLU A 224 -10.30 -18.20 7.60
CA GLU A 224 -10.34 -18.20 6.14
C GLU A 224 -11.15 -17.01 5.62
N TRP A 225 -10.59 -16.34 4.62
CA TRP A 225 -11.11 -15.11 4.04
C TRP A 225 -11.10 -15.22 2.52
N ALA A 226 -12.23 -14.91 1.91
CA ALA A 226 -12.31 -14.72 0.47
C ALA A 226 -11.89 -13.28 0.15
N VAL A 227 -10.98 -13.13 -0.81
CA VAL A 227 -10.45 -11.84 -1.26
C VAL A 227 -10.60 -11.77 -2.76
N GLN A 228 -11.23 -10.70 -3.23
CA GLN A 228 -11.37 -10.39 -4.65
C GLN A 228 -10.81 -8.99 -4.91
N SER A 229 -10.05 -8.85 -5.99
CA SER A 229 -9.64 -7.54 -6.47
C SER A 229 -9.73 -7.48 -7.98
N THR A 230 -10.06 -6.30 -8.47
CA THR A 230 -10.08 -5.97 -9.89
C THR A 230 -9.10 -4.82 -10.14
N TYR A 231 -8.90 -4.48 -11.41
CA TYR A 231 -8.12 -3.30 -11.79
C TYR A 231 -8.62 -2.07 -11.00
N PRO A 232 -7.73 -1.21 -10.47
CA PRO A 232 -6.28 -1.12 -10.72
C PRO A 232 -5.38 -1.89 -9.75
N PHE A 233 -5.92 -2.67 -8.80
CA PHE A 233 -5.12 -3.30 -7.76
C PHE A 233 -4.38 -4.55 -8.27
N THR A 234 -3.09 -4.63 -7.94
CA THR A 234 -2.32 -5.88 -8.04
C THR A 234 -2.61 -6.79 -6.85
N LEU A 235 -2.37 -8.10 -6.99
CA LEU A 235 -2.51 -9.06 -5.88
C LEU A 235 -1.66 -8.68 -4.66
N PHE A 236 -0.46 -8.13 -4.88
CA PHE A 236 0.41 -7.67 -3.80
C PHE A 236 -0.20 -6.50 -3.02
N GLN A 237 -0.76 -5.51 -3.74
CA GLN A 237 -1.47 -4.39 -3.11
C GLN A 237 -2.70 -4.87 -2.36
N THR A 238 -3.52 -5.71 -2.99
CA THR A 238 -4.71 -6.31 -2.38
C THR A 238 -4.38 -7.04 -1.09
N PHE A 239 -3.37 -7.91 -1.11
CA PHE A 239 -2.95 -8.65 0.06
C PHE A 239 -2.43 -7.72 1.16
N GLY A 240 -1.60 -6.74 0.79
CA GLY A 240 -1.08 -5.74 1.72
C GLY A 240 -2.17 -4.93 2.42
N VAL A 241 -3.20 -4.51 1.67
CA VAL A 241 -4.37 -3.79 2.19
C VAL A 241 -5.22 -4.69 3.10
N CYS A 242 -5.41 -5.96 2.75
CA CYS A 242 -6.15 -6.89 3.60
C CYS A 242 -5.44 -7.13 4.95
N LEU A 243 -4.09 -7.23 4.95
CA LEU A 243 -3.30 -7.42 6.16
C LEU A 243 -3.48 -6.29 7.18
N THR A 244 -3.73 -5.05 6.76
CA THR A 244 -3.90 -3.92 7.70
C THR A 244 -5.12 -4.10 8.60
N ARG A 245 -6.15 -4.83 8.15
CA ARG A 245 -7.36 -5.14 8.95
C ARG A 245 -7.09 -6.13 10.09
N PHE A 246 -5.92 -6.77 10.12
CA PHE A 246 -5.50 -7.69 11.18
C PHE A 246 -4.55 -7.06 12.19
N TYR A 247 -4.13 -5.80 11.97
CA TYR A 247 -3.33 -5.06 12.94
C TYR A 247 -4.20 -4.56 14.08
N LYS A 248 -3.94 -5.04 15.31
CA LYS A 248 -4.61 -4.66 16.54
C LYS A 248 -3.63 -4.50 17.68
#